data_AF-A0A562NG94-F1
#
_entry.id   AF-A0A562NG94-F1
#
_cell.length_a   1.000
_cell.length_b   1.000
_cell.length_c   1.000
_cell.angle_alpha   90.00
_cell.angle_beta   90.00
_cell.angle_gamma   90.00
#
_symmetry.space_group_name_H-M   'P 1'
#
loop_
_entity.id
_entity.type
_entity.pdbx_description
1 polymer ?
#
loop_
_entity_poly.entity_id
_entity_poly.type
_entity_poly.pdbx_seq_one_letter_code
_entity_poly.pdbx_strand_id
1 'polypeptide(L)'
;MWLGREQEVEIRKPPRFMPGERVRATRHIKNDGTYPGREIGENLVRKGDEGYVRDIGTFLQQFFIYAVEWVDRGTIVGMRARELMSLDKVEAPCGAESTANRGAAR
;
A
#
# COMPACT_ATOMS: atom_id res chain seq x y z
N MET A 1 -33.62 -8.99 -2.45
CA MET A 1 -33.23 -8.91 -1.03
C MET A 1 -31.75 -9.20 -0.91
N TRP A 2 -31.00 -8.24 -0.35
CA TRP A 2 -29.61 -8.31 0.10
C TRP A 2 -28.60 -9.09 -0.76
N LEU A 3 -28.01 -8.41 -1.76
CA LEU A 3 -26.69 -8.79 -2.26
C LEU A 3 -25.69 -8.51 -1.13
N GLY A 4 -25.54 -9.48 -0.23
CA GLY A 4 -24.38 -9.54 0.64
C GLY A 4 -23.18 -9.49 -0.28
N ARG A 5 -22.48 -8.35 -0.29
CA ARG A 5 -21.18 -8.17 -0.93
C ARG A 5 -20.28 -9.29 -0.44
N GLU A 6 -20.27 -10.41 -1.15
CA GLU A 6 -19.33 -11.50 -0.95
C GLU A 6 -17.97 -10.84 -1.10
N GLN A 7 -17.31 -10.57 0.03
CA GLN A 7 -15.99 -9.96 0.00
C GLN A 7 -15.09 -11.02 -0.60
N GLU A 8 -14.73 -10.82 -1.87
CA GLU A 8 -13.96 -11.74 -2.69
C GLU A 8 -12.77 -12.28 -1.89
N VAL A 9 -12.60 -13.61 -1.87
CA VAL A 9 -11.52 -14.28 -1.15
C VAL A 9 -10.21 -13.93 -1.84
N GLU A 10 -9.57 -12.83 -1.43
CA GLU A 10 -8.34 -12.30 -2.01
C GLU A 10 -7.20 -13.32 -1.94
N ILE A 11 -7.21 -14.23 -0.94
CA ILE A 11 -6.17 -15.25 -0.78
C ILE A 11 -6.13 -16.31 -1.89
N ARG A 12 -7.16 -16.41 -2.74
CA ARG A 12 -7.14 -17.34 -3.88
C ARG A 12 -6.25 -16.86 -5.03
N LYS A 13 -5.83 -15.60 -4.99
CA LYS A 13 -4.92 -14.98 -5.97
C LYS A 13 -3.51 -14.90 -5.36
N PRO A 14 -2.46 -14.81 -6.17
CA PRO A 14 -1.13 -14.53 -5.65
C PRO A 14 -1.12 -13.18 -4.91
N PRO A 15 -0.29 -13.02 -3.86
CA PRO A 15 -0.15 -11.75 -3.18
C PRO A 15 0.28 -10.66 -4.16
N ARG A 16 -0.27 -9.46 -4.00
CA ARG A 16 -0.01 -8.32 -4.89
C ARG A 16 1.36 -7.70 -4.68
N PHE A 17 1.87 -7.77 -3.46
CA PHE A 17 3.14 -7.20 -3.04
C PHE A 17 4.00 -8.30 -2.43
N MET A 18 5.33 -8.17 -2.53
CA MET A 18 6.30 -9.07 -1.91
C MET A 18 7.01 -8.41 -0.71
N PRO A 19 7.54 -9.18 0.26
CA PRO A 19 8.41 -8.63 1.29
C PRO A 19 9.64 -7.96 0.64
N GLY A 20 9.99 -6.77 1.12
CA GLY A 20 11.03 -5.90 0.58
C GLY A 20 10.55 -4.86 -0.44
N GLU A 21 9.31 -4.95 -0.91
CA GLU A 21 8.79 -4.02 -1.92
C GLU A 21 8.42 -2.65 -1.33
N ARG A 22 8.75 -1.58 -2.04
CA ARG A 22 8.36 -0.21 -1.71
C ARG A 22 6.91 0.03 -2.06
N VAL A 23 6.16 0.45 -1.06
CA VAL A 23 4.74 0.78 -1.19
C VAL A 23 4.46 2.17 -0.64
N ARG A 24 3.41 2.78 -1.19
CA ARG A 24 2.89 4.08 -0.76
C ARG A 24 1.48 3.94 -0.21
N ALA A 25 1.21 4.59 0.91
CA ALA A 25 -0.13 4.65 1.46
C ALA A 25 -1.03 5.55 0.61
N THR A 26 -2.12 4.98 0.09
CA THR A 26 -3.14 5.77 -0.66
C THR A 26 -4.21 6.36 0.25
N ARG A 27 -4.35 5.81 1.46
CA ARG A 27 -5.35 6.17 2.45
C ARG A 27 -4.69 6.47 3.79
N HIS A 28 -5.34 7.34 4.57
CA HIS A 28 -4.96 7.54 5.95
C HIS A 28 -5.48 6.39 6.79
N ILE A 29 -4.64 5.85 7.67
CA ILE A 29 -5.02 4.81 8.63
C ILE A 29 -4.99 5.39 10.03
N LYS A 30 -6.06 5.12 10.76
CA LYS A 30 -6.22 5.48 12.16
C LYS A 30 -6.16 4.22 13.00
N ASN A 31 -5.62 4.33 14.21
CA ASN A 31 -5.57 3.23 15.14
C ASN A 31 -6.99 2.90 15.62
N ASP A 32 -7.44 1.68 15.38
CA ASP A 32 -8.73 1.17 15.87
C ASP A 32 -8.65 0.63 17.32
N GLY A 33 -7.45 0.71 17.94
CA GLY A 33 -7.17 0.18 19.28
C GLY A 33 -6.30 -1.07 19.29
N THR A 34 -5.99 -1.63 18.11
CA THR A 34 -5.13 -2.81 17.96
C THR A 34 -3.63 -2.47 17.99
N TYR A 35 -3.25 -1.21 17.74
CA TYR A 35 -1.85 -0.81 17.74
C TYR A 35 -1.38 -0.41 19.15
N PRO A 36 -0.36 -1.07 19.72
CA PRO A 36 0.14 -0.77 21.06
C PRO A 36 0.86 0.58 21.11
N GLY A 37 0.65 1.33 22.18
CA GLY A 37 1.38 2.59 22.46
C GLY A 37 0.90 3.81 21.68
N ARG A 38 -0.27 3.75 21.04
CA ARG A 38 -0.91 4.88 20.32
C ARG A 38 -2.37 5.00 20.75
N GLU A 39 -2.89 6.22 20.81
CA GLU A 39 -4.29 6.42 21.21
C GLU A 39 -5.27 5.90 20.15
N ILE A 40 -6.47 5.53 20.57
CA ILE A 40 -7.56 5.13 19.66
C ILE A 40 -7.93 6.37 18.82
N GLY A 41 -7.98 6.21 17.50
CA GLY A 41 -8.23 7.30 16.57
C GLY A 41 -6.99 8.07 16.11
N GLU A 42 -5.82 7.80 16.70
CA GLU A 42 -4.57 8.45 16.28
C GLU A 42 -4.17 8.01 14.86
N ASN A 43 -3.72 8.97 14.04
CA ASN A 43 -3.25 8.71 12.68
C ASN A 43 -1.90 7.98 12.68
N LEU A 44 -1.94 6.68 12.39
CA LEU A 44 -0.73 5.85 12.25
C LEU A 44 -0.03 6.06 10.92
N VAL A 45 -0.80 6.24 9.85
CA VAL A 45 -0.28 6.38 8.48
C VAL A 45 -1.04 7.51 7.78
N ARG A 46 -0.35 8.37 7.05
CA ARG A 46 -0.95 9.41 6.22
C ARG A 46 -0.94 9.00 4.76
N LYS A 47 -1.89 9.56 4.00
CA LYS A 47 -1.87 9.43 2.54
C LYS A 47 -0.58 10.04 2.01
N GLY A 48 0.16 9.26 1.26
CA GLY A 48 1.39 9.67 0.62
C GLY A 48 2.65 9.18 1.32
N ASP A 49 2.55 8.63 2.53
CA ASP A 49 3.67 8.03 3.25
C ASP A 49 4.23 6.85 2.44
N GLU A 50 5.55 6.70 2.47
CA GLU A 50 6.27 5.60 1.85
C GLU A 50 6.74 4.62 2.92
N GLY A 51 6.66 3.33 2.60
CA GLY A 51 7.06 2.25 3.49
C GLY A 51 7.51 1.03 2.70
N TYR A 52 7.99 0.05 3.44
CA TYR A 52 8.47 -1.22 2.89
C TYR A 52 7.62 -2.36 3.43
N VAL A 53 7.20 -3.27 2.56
CA VAL A 53 6.50 -4.48 2.98
C VAL A 53 7.49 -5.35 3.74
N ARG A 54 7.21 -5.64 5.01
CA ARG A 54 8.05 -6.48 5.86
C ARG A 54 7.59 -7.93 5.84
N ASP A 55 6.28 -8.16 5.91
CA ASP A 55 5.69 -9.50 5.96
C ASP A 55 4.28 -9.52 5.35
N ILE A 56 3.80 -10.71 4.97
CA ILE A 56 2.47 -10.90 4.37
C ILE A 56 1.70 -11.91 5.22
N GLY A 57 0.76 -11.38 5.99
CA GLY A 57 -0.19 -12.17 6.75
C GLY A 57 -1.49 -12.43 5.98
N THR A 58 -2.31 -13.31 6.53
CA THR A 58 -3.69 -13.51 6.09
C THR A 58 -4.64 -13.33 7.25
N PHE A 59 -5.76 -12.65 7.03
CA PHE A 59 -6.83 -12.50 8.02
C PHE A 59 -8.06 -13.31 7.62
N LEU A 60 -8.60 -14.09 8.55
CA LEU A 60 -9.75 -14.99 8.38
C LEU A 60 -9.64 -15.94 7.17
N GLN A 61 -8.42 -16.18 6.67
CA GLN A 61 -8.18 -16.90 5.41
C GLN A 61 -9.00 -16.32 4.23
N GLN A 62 -9.27 -15.02 4.25
CA GLN A 62 -10.05 -14.34 3.22
C GLN A 62 -9.30 -13.13 2.66
N PHE A 63 -8.50 -12.44 3.49
CA PHE A 63 -7.81 -11.21 3.12
C PHE A 63 -6.31 -11.34 3.31
N PHE A 64 -5.53 -10.81 2.37
CA PHE A 64 -4.11 -10.54 2.60
C PHE A 64 -3.94 -9.26 3.42
N ILE A 65 -3.11 -9.34 4.45
CA ILE A 65 -2.70 -8.22 5.29
C ILE A 65 -1.20 -8.05 5.11
N TYR A 66 -0.78 -6.92 4.55
CA TYR A 66 0.61 -6.59 4.34
C TYR A 66 1.10 -5.80 5.54
N ALA A 67 2.06 -6.35 6.28
CA ALA A 67 2.74 -5.63 7.35
C ALA A 67 3.75 -4.68 6.71
N VAL A 68 3.44 -3.38 6.70
CA VAL A 68 4.28 -2.35 6.10
C VAL A 68 4.98 -1.56 7.20
N GLU A 69 6.29 -1.44 7.08
CA GLU A 69 7.12 -0.58 7.92
C GLU A 69 7.21 0.83 7.30
N TRP A 70 6.69 1.82 8.02
CA TRP A 70 6.63 3.22 7.57
C TRP A 70 7.88 3.96 8.03
N VAL A 71 8.72 4.36 7.08
CA VAL A 71 10.04 4.95 7.38
C VAL A 71 9.92 6.31 8.07
N ASP A 72 8.92 7.11 7.72
CA ASP A 72 8.69 8.44 8.28
C ASP A 72 8.38 8.39 9.79
N ARG A 73 7.67 7.35 10.24
CA ARG A 73 7.15 7.23 11.61
C ARG A 73 7.83 6.13 12.44
N GLY A 74 8.54 5.21 11.79
CA GLY A 74 9.13 4.02 12.43
C GLY A 74 8.08 3.06 12.98
N THR A 75 6.88 3.01 12.37
CA THR A 75 5.77 2.15 12.82
C THR A 75 5.49 1.03 11.82
N ILE A 76 5.05 -0.13 12.30
CA ILE A 76 4.73 -1.29 11.47
C ILE A 76 3.23 -1.52 11.48
N VAL A 77 2.54 -1.24 10.38
CA VAL A 77 1.07 -1.30 10.31
C VAL A 77 0.63 -2.29 9.25
N GLY A 78 -0.30 -3.17 9.62
CA GLY A 78 -0.97 -4.09 8.70
C GLY A 78 -2.00 -3.37 7.84
N MET A 79 -1.86 -3.41 6.52
CA MET A 79 -2.78 -2.78 5.57
C MET A 79 -3.26 -3.76 4.51
N ARG A 80 -4.45 -3.53 3.96
CA ARG A 80 -4.97 -4.37 2.85
C ARG A 80 -4.36 -3.96 1.52
N ALA A 81 -4.42 -4.88 0.55
CA ALA A 81 -3.87 -4.64 -0.78
C ALA A 81 -4.42 -3.37 -1.45
N ARG A 82 -5.72 -3.12 -1.28
CA ARG A 82 -6.45 -1.98 -1.87
C ARG A 82 -6.07 -0.61 -1.29
N GLU A 83 -5.32 -0.58 -0.20
CA GLU A 83 -4.93 0.65 0.51
C GLU A 83 -3.49 1.05 0.22
N LEU A 84 -2.74 0.16 -0.43
CA LEU A 84 -1.33 0.30 -0.78
C LEU A 84 -1.16 0.43 -2.29
N MET A 85 -0.10 1.12 -2.70
CA MET A 85 0.31 1.26 -4.09
C MET A 85 1.79 0.91 -4.23
N SER A 86 2.16 -0.03 -5.10
CA SER A 86 3.56 -0.36 -5.39
C SER A 86 4.24 0.84 -6.02
N LEU A 87 5.47 1.12 -5.59
CA LEU A 87 6.36 2.07 -6.25
C LEU A 87 7.43 1.39 -7.09
N ASP A 88 7.81 0.15 -6.76
CA ASP A 88 8.77 -0.62 -7.58
C ASP A 88 8.09 -1.23 -8.80
N LYS A 89 6.84 -1.66 -8.63
CA LYS A 89 6.00 -2.13 -9.73
C LYS A 89 5.28 -0.94 -10.39
N VAL A 90 6.07 0.04 -10.86
CA VAL A 90 5.60 0.94 -11.91
C VAL A 90 5.38 0.06 -13.13
N GLU A 91 4.13 -0.37 -13.35
CA GLU A 91 3.70 -0.53 -14.74
C GLU A 91 3.99 0.82 -15.39
N ALA A 92 4.97 0.84 -16.28
CA ALA A 92 5.36 2.04 -17.00
C ALA A 92 4.10 2.77 -17.49
N PRO A 93 3.85 4.04 -17.09
CA PRO A 93 3.07 4.89 -17.95
C PRO A 93 3.95 5.11 -19.19
N CYS A 94 3.78 4.26 -20.19
CA CYS A 94 4.19 4.59 -21.54
C CYS A 94 3.43 5.87 -21.92
N GLY A 95 4.11 7.02 -21.90
CA GLY A 95 3.50 8.31 -22.18
C GLY A 95 4.11 9.48 -21.41
N ALA A 96 5.43 9.60 -21.38
CA ALA A 96 6.07 10.88 -21.13
C ALA A 96 7.15 11.06 -22.20
N GLU A 97 6.69 11.39 -23.41
CA GLU A 97 7.51 11.90 -24.49
C GLU A 97 8.15 13.21 -24.00
N SER A 98 9.35 13.11 -23.45
CA SER A 98 10.23 14.25 -23.24
C SER A 98 10.90 14.56 -24.56
N THR A 99 10.23 15.31 -25.44
CA THR A 99 10.91 16.01 -26.54
C THR A 99 11.49 17.32 -26.01
N ALA A 100 12.48 17.17 -25.12
CA ALA A 100 13.38 18.26 -24.78
C ALA A 100 14.30 18.55 -25.98
N ASN A 101 13.98 19.66 -26.66
CA ASN A 101 14.90 20.62 -27.25
C ASN A 101 16.12 20.08 -28.04
N ARG A 102 16.04 20.17 -29.37
CA ARG A 102 17.23 20.35 -30.22
C ARG A 102 17.14 21.67 -30.98
N GLY A 103 17.34 22.76 -30.25
CA GLY A 103 17.80 24.01 -30.82
C GLY A 103 19.27 23.91 -31.25
N ALA A 104 19.59 24.67 -32.29
CA ALA A 104 20.91 24.97 -32.86
C ALA A 104 21.58 23.87 -33.70
N ALA A 105 21.65 24.08 -35.01
CA ALA A 105 22.83 24.70 -35.63
C ALA A 105 22.73 24.71 -37.18
N ARG A 106 22.85 25.94 -37.72
CA ARG A 106 23.35 26.31 -39.07
C ARG A 106 22.41 26.16 -40.26
#